data_AF-A0A6J0DGK6-F1
#
_entry.id   AF-A0A6J0DGK6-F1
#
_cell.length_a   1.000
_cell.length_b   1.000
_cell.length_c   1.000
_cell.angle_alpha   90.00
_cell.angle_beta   90.00
_cell.angle_gamma   90.00
#
_symmetry.space_group_name_H-M   'P 1'
#
loop_
_entity.id
_entity.type
_entity.pdbx_description
1 polymer ?
#
loop_
_entity_poly.entity_id
_entity_poly.type
_entity_poly.pdbx_seq_one_letter_code
_entity_poly.pdbx_strand_id
1 'polypeptide(L)'
;MVPGGKKLSGKSGKPSLVDQPKAFDFEKEDKDLTGSEEDVADEKIPVIEKHGKKRAGGIVEDVGGEVQNMLEKFGADINKALLAKRKRIEMYTKASFKASNQKIEQIWKTQQEEIQKLNSEYSQQFLSVLQQWELDMQKFEEQGEKLTNLFRQQQKLFQQSRIVQSQRLKTIKQLHEQFIKSLEDVEKNNDNLFTGTQSELKKEMAMLQKKVMMETQQQEMANVRKSLQSMLF
;
A
#
# COMPACT_ATOMS: atom_id res chain seq x y z
N MET A 1 26.94 -9.18 41.57
CA MET A 1 28.35 -8.91 41.24
C MET A 1 28.69 -9.61 39.93
N VAL A 2 29.12 -8.80 38.95
CA VAL A 2 30.01 -9.06 37.80
C VAL A 2 29.55 -10.00 36.66
N PRO A 3 29.92 -9.66 35.39
CA PRO A 3 29.09 -9.83 34.19
C PRO A 3 29.79 -10.64 33.08
N GLY A 4 29.18 -10.72 31.89
CA GLY A 4 29.93 -11.07 30.69
C GLY A 4 29.05 -11.26 29.45
N GLY A 5 29.19 -10.36 28.46
CA GLY A 5 28.52 -10.52 27.16
C GLY A 5 28.51 -9.26 26.31
N LYS A 6 29.68 -8.81 25.84
CA LYS A 6 29.79 -7.87 24.71
C LYS A 6 29.63 -8.63 23.39
N LYS A 7 28.87 -8.11 22.42
CA LYS A 7 29.30 -8.02 21.01
C LYS A 7 28.46 -7.03 20.21
N LEU A 8 29.14 -6.46 19.22
CA LEU A 8 28.88 -5.22 18.50
C LEU A 8 27.98 -5.42 17.27
N SER A 9 27.31 -4.34 16.87
CA SER A 9 27.40 -3.70 15.54
C SER A 9 26.04 -3.32 14.96
N GLY A 10 25.94 -2.14 14.34
CA GLY A 10 24.77 -1.72 13.58
C GLY A 10 24.51 -0.22 13.63
N LYS A 11 25.33 0.54 12.88
CA LYS A 11 25.21 1.98 12.64
C LYS A 11 23.84 2.29 12.00
N SER A 12 22.97 3.03 12.67
CA SER A 12 21.71 3.52 12.10
C SER A 12 21.99 4.77 11.26
N GLY A 13 22.03 4.60 9.94
CA GLY A 13 22.01 5.68 8.96
C GLY A 13 20.56 6.04 8.63
N LYS A 14 20.21 7.32 8.76
CA LYS A 14 18.93 7.89 8.30
C LYS A 14 18.86 7.85 6.76
N PRO A 15 17.75 7.40 6.15
CA PRO A 15 17.51 7.65 4.73
C PRO A 15 17.09 9.11 4.50
N SER A 16 17.71 9.73 3.50
CA SER A 16 17.48 11.10 3.04
C SER A 16 16.20 11.25 2.23
N LEU A 17 15.73 12.51 2.20
CA LEU A 17 14.62 13.10 1.47
C LEU A 17 14.27 12.48 0.10
N VAL A 18 12.95 12.28 -0.07
CA VAL A 18 12.09 12.77 -1.16
C VAL A 18 12.71 12.75 -2.57
N ASP A 19 12.34 11.71 -3.33
CA ASP A 19 12.53 11.67 -4.77
C ASP A 19 11.37 12.43 -5.44
N GLN A 20 11.68 13.60 -6.00
CA GLN A 20 10.78 14.43 -6.78
C GLN A 20 11.08 14.16 -8.26
N PRO A 21 10.10 13.93 -9.15
CA PRO A 21 10.38 13.65 -10.55
C PRO A 21 10.95 14.90 -11.22
N LYS A 22 12.22 14.79 -11.62
CA LYS A 22 12.99 15.81 -12.32
C LYS A 22 12.37 16.00 -13.72
N ALA A 23 11.76 17.16 -13.94
CA ALA A 23 11.32 17.59 -15.26
C ALA A 23 12.53 17.58 -16.23
N PHE A 24 12.37 16.93 -17.37
CA PHE A 24 13.35 16.93 -18.44
C PHE A 24 13.29 18.29 -19.15
N ASP A 25 14.29 19.14 -18.88
CA ASP A 25 14.47 20.43 -19.53
C ASP A 25 15.31 20.23 -20.80
N PHE A 26 14.76 20.58 -21.96
CA PHE A 26 15.45 20.48 -23.24
C PHE A 26 16.15 21.82 -23.46
N GLU A 27 17.45 21.86 -23.19
CA GLU A 27 18.26 23.06 -23.40
C GLU A 27 18.12 23.56 -24.84
N LYS A 28 17.73 24.83 -24.95
CA LYS A 28 17.85 25.63 -26.17
C LYS A 28 19.35 25.90 -26.41
N GLU A 29 19.97 25.03 -27.20
CA GLU A 29 21.27 25.31 -27.81
C GLU A 29 21.03 25.94 -29.19
N ASP A 30 20.63 27.21 -29.22
CA ASP A 30 20.68 28.03 -30.45
C ASP A 30 22.16 28.40 -30.69
N LYS A 31 22.90 27.45 -31.27
CA LYS A 31 24.22 27.66 -31.87
C LYS A 31 24.03 28.23 -33.26
N ASP A 32 24.20 29.54 -33.39
CA ASP A 32 24.36 30.24 -34.66
C ASP A 32 25.56 29.65 -35.42
N LEU A 33 25.27 28.75 -36.37
CA LEU A 33 26.24 28.28 -37.37
C LEU A 33 26.25 29.27 -38.54
N THR A 34 27.07 30.31 -38.42
CA THR A 34 27.50 31.13 -39.56
C THR A 34 28.94 30.74 -39.90
N GLY A 35 29.13 29.89 -40.93
CA GLY A 35 30.41 29.71 -41.62
C GLY A 35 30.32 30.42 -42.97
N SER A 36 31.07 31.50 -43.20
CA SER A 36 32.48 31.58 -43.62
C SER A 36 32.68 31.31 -45.11
N GLU A 37 32.94 32.38 -45.86
CA GLU A 37 33.85 32.37 -47.02
C GLU A 37 34.76 33.61 -46.88
N GLU A 38 36.06 33.36 -46.68
CA GLU A 38 37.13 34.31 -46.94
C GLU A 38 37.40 34.36 -48.46
N ASP A 39 37.66 35.54 -49.00
CA ASP A 39 39.01 35.94 -49.43
C ASP A 39 38.97 36.98 -50.59
N VAL A 40 40.06 37.74 -50.65
CA VAL A 40 40.61 38.49 -51.78
C VAL A 40 40.15 39.95 -51.93
N ALA A 41 40.91 40.79 -51.22
CA ALA A 41 41.69 41.92 -51.76
C ALA A 41 41.14 42.65 -53.01
N ASP A 42 40.97 43.97 -52.86
CA ASP A 42 41.31 44.86 -53.98
C ASP A 42 41.96 46.14 -53.47
N GLU A 43 43.27 46.17 -53.60
CA GLU A 43 44.17 47.28 -53.37
C GLU A 43 44.38 48.01 -54.71
N LYS A 44 43.99 49.30 -54.75
CA LYS A 44 44.28 50.34 -55.75
C LYS A 44 45.21 50.00 -56.92
N ILE A 45 44.78 50.34 -58.16
CA ILE A 45 45.68 50.90 -59.18
C ILE A 45 45.01 52.10 -59.90
N PRO A 46 45.75 53.20 -60.16
CA PRO A 46 45.24 54.48 -60.65
C PRO A 46 45.20 54.55 -62.18
N VAL A 47 44.39 55.47 -62.73
CA VAL A 47 44.43 55.78 -64.16
C VAL A 47 45.04 57.16 -64.37
N ILE A 48 46.29 57.14 -64.85
CA ILE A 48 47.02 58.26 -65.45
C ILE A 48 46.53 58.45 -66.90
N GLU A 49 46.07 59.66 -67.19
CA GLU A 49 46.39 60.53 -68.33
C GLU A 49 46.82 59.87 -69.67
N LYS A 50 46.12 60.15 -70.77
CA LYS A 50 46.74 60.60 -72.04
C LYS A 50 45.81 61.47 -72.89
N HIS A 51 46.40 62.61 -73.26
CA HIS A 51 45.93 63.59 -74.23
C HIS A 51 46.03 63.05 -75.67
N GLY A 52 45.03 63.35 -76.52
CA GLY A 52 45.02 62.90 -77.92
C GLY A 52 44.16 63.81 -78.81
N LYS A 53 44.75 64.91 -79.28
CA LYS A 53 44.20 65.81 -80.30
C LYS A 53 44.36 65.18 -81.69
N LYS A 54 43.30 65.10 -82.49
CA LYS A 54 43.28 65.18 -83.98
C LYS A 54 41.83 65.10 -84.48
N ARG A 55 41.28 66.20 -85.00
CA ARG A 55 41.23 66.62 -86.41
C ARG A 55 40.05 65.99 -87.16
N ALA A 56 39.25 66.89 -87.72
CA ALA A 56 38.16 66.63 -88.64
C ALA A 56 38.62 65.86 -89.88
N GLY A 57 37.70 65.03 -90.36
CA GLY A 57 37.72 64.26 -91.60
C GLY A 57 36.58 63.25 -91.42
N GLY A 58 35.42 63.40 -92.03
CA GLY A 58 35.27 63.49 -93.48
C GLY A 58 34.62 62.17 -93.90
N ILE A 59 33.29 62.14 -93.78
CA ILE A 59 32.30 61.27 -94.44
C ILE A 59 32.86 59.98 -95.03
N VAL A 60 32.81 58.90 -94.25
CA VAL A 60 32.34 57.56 -94.63
C VAL A 60 31.78 56.91 -93.35
N GLU A 61 30.66 56.20 -93.44
CA GLU A 61 29.99 55.36 -92.41
C GLU A 61 28.76 55.94 -91.67
N ASP A 62 27.67 56.09 -92.43
CA ASP A 62 26.29 55.99 -91.89
C ASP A 62 25.97 54.55 -91.38
N VAL A 63 26.79 53.56 -91.79
CA VAL A 63 26.66 52.16 -91.36
C VAL A 63 27.10 51.96 -89.90
N GLY A 64 28.08 52.72 -89.38
CA GLY A 64 28.61 52.55 -88.02
C GLY A 64 27.63 52.95 -86.91
N GLY A 65 26.84 53.99 -87.14
CA GLY A 65 25.80 54.45 -86.20
C GLY A 65 24.58 53.55 -86.15
N GLU A 66 24.19 52.96 -87.28
CA GLU A 66 23.12 51.95 -87.33
C GLU A 66 23.55 50.65 -86.64
N VAL A 67 24.78 50.19 -86.87
CA VAL A 67 25.34 49.01 -86.19
C VAL A 67 25.43 49.22 -84.68
N GLN A 68 25.85 50.40 -84.21
CA GLN A 68 25.88 50.78 -82.80
C GLN A 68 24.46 50.75 -82.17
N ASN A 69 23.48 51.37 -82.83
CA ASN A 69 22.07 51.37 -82.37
C ASN A 69 21.46 49.96 -82.35
N MET A 70 21.81 49.10 -83.31
CA MET A 70 21.38 47.70 -83.29
C MET A 70 22.02 46.93 -82.13
N LEU A 71 23.30 47.20 -81.82
CA LEU A 71 23.99 46.59 -80.68
C LEU A 71 23.38 47.01 -79.33
N GLU A 72 23.03 48.29 -79.17
CA GLU A 72 22.36 48.79 -77.96
C GLU A 72 20.97 48.18 -77.76
N LYS A 73 20.19 48.06 -78.85
CA LYS A 73 18.88 47.35 -78.81
C LYS A 73 19.06 45.88 -78.44
N PHE A 74 20.05 45.21 -79.03
CA PHE A 74 20.36 43.82 -78.72
C PHE A 74 20.80 43.64 -77.25
N GLY A 75 21.63 44.56 -76.73
CA GLY A 75 22.01 44.60 -75.32
C GLY A 75 20.82 44.81 -74.37
N ALA A 76 19.88 45.70 -74.73
CA ALA A 76 18.65 45.93 -73.98
C ALA A 76 17.73 44.70 -73.97
N ASP A 77 17.59 44.01 -75.11
CA ASP A 77 16.80 42.77 -75.22
C ASP A 77 17.42 41.62 -74.43
N ILE A 78 18.76 41.48 -74.45
CA ILE A 78 19.48 40.52 -73.58
C ILE A 78 19.22 40.83 -72.11
N ASN A 79 19.35 42.09 -71.69
CA ASN A 79 19.15 42.45 -70.29
C ASN A 79 17.68 42.22 -69.85
N LYS A 80 16.71 42.54 -70.70
CA LYS A 80 15.28 42.27 -70.45
C LYS A 80 15.01 40.77 -70.35
N ALA A 81 15.58 39.96 -71.24
CA ALA A 81 15.46 38.50 -71.17
C ALA A 81 16.11 37.93 -69.90
N LEU A 82 17.27 38.48 -69.49
CA LEU A 82 17.97 38.10 -68.27
C LEU A 82 17.15 38.43 -67.02
N LEU A 83 16.58 39.63 -66.94
CA LEU A 83 15.68 40.04 -65.85
C LEU A 83 14.42 39.16 -65.79
N ALA A 84 13.80 38.85 -66.94
CA ALA A 84 12.66 37.95 -66.99
C ALA A 84 13.02 36.53 -66.53
N LYS A 85 14.19 36.02 -66.92
CA LYS A 85 14.70 34.71 -66.47
C LYS A 85 14.98 34.71 -64.96
N ARG A 86 15.61 35.76 -64.43
CA ARG A 86 15.84 35.95 -62.98
C ARG A 86 14.51 35.91 -62.23
N LYS A 87 13.52 36.72 -62.64
CA LYS A 87 12.20 36.75 -62.00
C LYS A 87 11.49 35.40 -62.05
N ARG A 88 11.57 34.68 -63.18
CA ARG A 88 11.01 33.33 -63.31
C ARG A 88 11.66 32.34 -62.33
N ILE A 89 12.99 32.36 -62.22
CA ILE A 89 13.72 31.51 -61.27
C ILE A 89 13.34 31.87 -59.84
N GLU A 90 13.30 33.15 -59.48
CA GLU A 90 12.94 33.60 -58.13
C GLU A 90 11.53 33.14 -57.73
N MET A 91 10.54 33.32 -58.61
CA MET A 91 9.17 32.84 -58.37
C MET A 91 9.12 31.32 -58.22
N TYR A 92 9.82 30.58 -59.09
CA TYR A 92 9.87 29.12 -59.04
C TYR A 92 10.53 28.62 -57.75
N THR A 93 11.67 29.20 -57.35
CA THR A 93 12.37 28.86 -56.11
C THR A 93 11.49 29.16 -54.90
N LYS A 94 10.82 30.31 -54.86
CA LYS A 94 9.90 30.67 -53.77
C LYS A 94 8.73 29.70 -53.66
N ALA A 95 8.10 29.36 -54.79
CA ALA A 95 7.01 28.39 -54.82
C ALA A 95 7.47 26.98 -54.39
N SER A 96 8.64 26.55 -54.86
CA SER A 96 9.24 25.25 -54.52
C SER A 96 9.59 25.17 -53.03
N PHE A 97 10.20 26.23 -52.48
CA PHE A 97 10.53 26.28 -51.06
C PHE A 97 9.27 26.27 -50.19
N LYS A 98 8.24 27.04 -50.55
CA LYS A 98 6.95 27.03 -49.85
C LYS A 98 6.30 25.64 -49.87
N ALA A 99 6.28 24.97 -51.03
CA ALA A 99 5.74 23.62 -51.14
C ALA A 99 6.55 22.60 -50.32
N SER A 100 7.87 22.73 -50.29
CA SER A 100 8.74 21.89 -49.46
C SER A 100 8.48 22.11 -47.96
N ASN A 101 8.36 23.37 -47.52
CA ASN A 101 8.08 23.69 -46.12
C ASN A 101 6.72 23.12 -45.67
N GLN A 102 5.70 23.24 -46.51
CA GLN A 102 4.37 22.67 -46.24
C GLN A 102 4.43 21.14 -46.10
N LYS A 103 5.25 20.44 -46.90
CA LYS A 103 5.43 18.99 -46.75
C LYS A 103 6.11 18.64 -45.43
N ILE A 104 7.14 19.40 -45.03
CA ILE A 104 7.82 19.20 -43.74
C ILE A 104 6.85 19.43 -42.57
N GLU A 105 6.08 20.51 -42.61
CA GLU A 105 5.04 20.80 -41.60
C GLU A 105 3.98 19.70 -41.52
N GLN A 106 3.53 19.16 -42.66
CA GLN A 106 2.57 18.06 -42.69
C GLN A 106 3.13 16.77 -42.08
N ILE A 107 4.38 16.41 -42.40
CA ILE A 107 5.05 15.24 -41.81
C ILE A 107 5.17 15.42 -40.29
N TRP A 108 5.64 16.59 -39.85
CA TRP A 108 5.77 16.92 -38.43
C TRP A 108 4.42 16.82 -37.69
N LYS A 109 3.37 17.42 -38.25
CA LYS A 109 2.03 17.38 -37.68
C LYS A 109 1.48 15.95 -37.58
N THR A 110 1.65 15.15 -38.63
CA THR A 110 1.21 13.75 -38.65
C THR A 110 1.91 12.95 -37.55
N GLN A 111 3.23 13.11 -37.41
CA GLN A 111 3.99 12.46 -36.34
C GLN A 111 3.52 12.89 -34.95
N GLN A 112 3.24 14.17 -34.74
CA GLN A 112 2.72 14.68 -33.47
C GLN A 112 1.35 14.07 -33.14
N GLU A 113 0.45 13.96 -34.13
CA GLU A 113 -0.86 13.33 -33.97
C GLU A 113 -0.75 11.84 -33.62
N GLU A 114 0.16 11.11 -34.25
CA GLU A 114 0.43 9.69 -33.92
C GLU A 114 0.92 9.51 -32.48
N ILE A 115 1.86 10.35 -32.03
CA ILE A 115 2.37 10.32 -30.65
C ILE A 115 1.25 10.65 -29.66
N GLN A 116 0.44 11.67 -29.93
CA GLN A 116 -0.69 12.05 -29.07
C GLN A 116 -1.72 10.93 -28.98
N LYS A 117 -2.03 10.28 -30.11
CA LYS A 117 -2.95 9.14 -30.16
C LYS A 117 -2.42 7.99 -29.30
N LEU A 118 -1.16 7.59 -29.49
CA LEU A 118 -0.53 6.53 -28.71
C LEU A 118 -0.59 6.84 -27.21
N ASN A 119 -0.23 8.07 -26.83
CA ASN A 119 -0.25 8.48 -25.42
C ASN A 119 -1.68 8.43 -24.84
N SER A 120 -2.69 8.88 -25.59
CA SER A 120 -4.09 8.82 -25.17
C SER A 120 -4.57 7.38 -24.99
N GLU A 121 -4.23 6.48 -25.90
CA GLU A 121 -4.61 5.07 -25.83
C GLU A 121 -4.01 4.39 -24.59
N TYR A 122 -2.71 4.60 -24.34
CA TYR A 122 -2.06 4.05 -23.16
C TYR A 122 -2.55 4.68 -21.87
N SER A 123 -2.75 6.01 -21.85
CA SER A 123 -3.30 6.70 -20.68
C SER A 123 -4.67 6.15 -20.29
N GLN A 124 -5.53 5.87 -21.29
CA GLN A 124 -6.83 5.25 -21.04
C GLN A 124 -6.70 3.82 -20.48
N GLN A 125 -5.78 3.01 -21.01
CA GLN A 125 -5.51 1.67 -20.49
C GLN A 125 -5.01 1.73 -19.04
N PHE A 126 -4.05 2.60 -18.73
CA PHE A 126 -3.57 2.81 -17.37
C PHE A 126 -4.69 3.24 -16.43
N LEU A 127 -5.51 4.20 -16.85
CA LEU A 127 -6.64 4.66 -16.05
C LEU A 127 -7.62 3.52 -15.75
N SER A 128 -7.95 2.69 -16.74
CA SER A 128 -8.82 1.53 -16.54
C SER A 128 -8.27 0.55 -15.50
N VAL A 129 -6.97 0.26 -15.56
CA VAL A 129 -6.32 -0.65 -14.60
C VAL A 129 -6.30 -0.05 -13.20
N LEU A 130 -6.00 1.25 -13.08
CA LEU A 130 -5.98 1.95 -11.80
C LEU A 130 -7.37 2.01 -11.16
N GLN A 131 -8.41 2.30 -11.94
CA GLN A 131 -9.79 2.30 -11.45
C GLN A 131 -10.23 0.90 -10.99
N GLN A 132 -9.87 -0.15 -11.73
CA GLN A 132 -10.18 -1.50 -11.30
C GLN A 132 -9.45 -1.86 -10.00
N TRP A 133 -8.16 -1.50 -9.89
CA TRP A 133 -7.39 -1.73 -8.68
C TRP A 133 -7.98 -0.99 -7.47
N GLU A 134 -8.42 0.26 -7.64
CA GLU A 134 -9.10 1.02 -6.59
C GLU A 134 -10.37 0.32 -6.10
N LEU A 135 -11.21 -0.16 -7.03
CA LEU A 135 -12.42 -0.93 -6.68
C LEU A 135 -12.09 -2.24 -5.95
N ASP A 136 -11.05 -2.94 -6.37
CA ASP A 136 -10.65 -4.20 -5.75
C ASP A 136 -10.05 -3.97 -4.35
N MET A 137 -9.33 -2.86 -4.14
CA MET A 137 -8.88 -2.44 -2.82
C MET A 137 -10.06 -2.12 -1.88
N GLN A 138 -11.08 -1.41 -2.38
CA GLN A 138 -12.28 -1.12 -1.61
C GLN A 138 -13.03 -2.39 -1.21
N LYS A 139 -13.20 -3.34 -2.15
CA LYS A 139 -13.80 -4.65 -1.83
C LYS A 139 -12.97 -5.41 -0.81
N PHE A 140 -11.65 -5.38 -0.90
CA PHE A 140 -10.77 -6.04 0.06
C PHE A 140 -10.95 -5.46 1.46
N GLU A 141 -11.06 -4.14 1.59
CA GLU A 141 -11.36 -3.46 2.85
C GLU A 141 -12.71 -3.90 3.43
N GLU A 142 -13.78 -3.94 2.63
CA GLU A 142 -15.10 -4.40 3.06
C GLU A 142 -15.08 -5.85 3.58
N GLN A 143 -14.34 -6.74 2.92
CA GLN A 143 -14.18 -8.13 3.37
C GLN A 143 -13.37 -8.20 4.68
N GLY A 144 -12.34 -7.37 4.82
CA GLY A 144 -11.56 -7.23 6.04
C GLY A 144 -12.41 -6.77 7.24
N GLU A 145 -13.33 -5.82 7.01
CA GLU A 145 -14.26 -5.35 8.04
C GLU A 145 -15.26 -6.45 8.45
N LYS A 146 -15.82 -7.19 7.49
CA LYS A 146 -16.70 -8.34 7.76
C LYS A 146 -15.99 -9.39 8.62
N LEU A 147 -14.75 -9.74 8.26
CA LEU A 147 -13.96 -10.71 9.01
C LEU A 147 -13.67 -10.22 10.43
N THR A 148 -13.30 -8.94 10.59
CA THR A 148 -13.05 -8.31 11.89
C THR A 148 -14.30 -8.36 12.78
N ASN A 149 -15.47 -8.08 12.20
CA ASN A 149 -16.74 -8.16 12.90
C ASN A 149 -17.07 -9.59 13.36
N LEU A 150 -16.84 -10.58 12.50
CA LEU A 150 -17.05 -12.00 12.82
C LEU A 150 -16.12 -12.44 13.96
N PHE A 151 -14.84 -12.08 13.88
CA PHE A 151 -13.86 -12.38 14.91
C PHE A 151 -14.23 -11.75 16.26
N ARG A 152 -14.68 -10.49 16.25
CA ARG A 152 -15.16 -9.80 17.45
C ARG A 152 -16.36 -10.51 18.08
N GLN A 153 -17.31 -11.00 17.28
CA GLN A 153 -18.46 -11.78 17.79
C GLN A 153 -17.98 -13.10 18.40
N GLN A 154 -17.09 -13.82 17.73
CA GLN A 154 -16.55 -15.09 18.22
C GLN A 154 -15.73 -14.91 19.50
N GLN A 155 -14.96 -13.83 19.61
CA GLN A 155 -14.24 -13.46 20.83
C GLN A 155 -15.22 -13.24 22.00
N LYS A 156 -16.35 -12.56 21.79
CA LYS A 156 -17.39 -12.38 22.82
C LYS A 156 -17.98 -13.71 23.26
N LEU A 157 -18.32 -14.59 22.32
CA LEU A 157 -18.84 -15.92 22.61
C LEU A 157 -17.85 -16.74 23.45
N PHE A 158 -16.57 -16.70 23.08
CA PHE A 158 -15.52 -17.41 23.80
C PHE A 158 -15.34 -16.89 25.23
N GLN A 159 -15.32 -15.56 25.40
CA GLN A 159 -15.25 -14.93 26.72
C GLN A 159 -16.46 -15.31 27.58
N GLN A 160 -17.67 -15.28 27.03
CA GLN A 160 -18.89 -15.67 27.74
C GLN A 160 -18.84 -17.14 28.16
N SER A 161 -18.43 -18.03 27.26
CA SER A 161 -18.28 -19.46 27.56
C SER A 161 -17.31 -19.69 28.72
N ARG A 162 -16.16 -19.00 28.72
CA ARG A 162 -15.18 -19.06 29.82
C ARG A 162 -15.77 -18.60 31.15
N ILE A 163 -16.55 -17.50 31.16
CA ILE A 163 -17.23 -17.00 32.36
C ILE A 163 -18.22 -18.04 32.88
N VAL A 164 -19.06 -18.60 32.01
CA VAL A 164 -20.05 -19.62 32.38
C VAL A 164 -19.37 -20.87 32.95
N GLN A 165 -18.30 -21.36 32.32
CA GLN A 165 -17.56 -22.53 32.83
C GLN A 165 -16.94 -22.26 34.20
N SER A 166 -16.32 -21.09 34.39
CA SER A 166 -15.76 -20.70 35.69
C SER A 166 -16.84 -20.63 36.78
N GLN A 167 -18.01 -20.08 36.45
CA GLN A 167 -19.14 -20.02 37.38
C GLN A 167 -19.67 -21.43 37.71
N ARG A 168 -19.81 -22.32 36.72
CA ARG A 168 -20.21 -23.71 36.96
C ARG A 168 -19.25 -24.43 37.89
N LEU A 169 -17.94 -24.25 37.69
CA LEU A 169 -16.92 -24.83 38.57
C LEU A 169 -17.06 -24.30 40.01
N LYS A 170 -17.33 -23.00 40.18
CA LYS A 170 -17.57 -22.41 41.50
C LYS A 170 -18.80 -23.03 42.18
N THR A 171 -19.90 -23.21 41.44
CA THR A 171 -21.10 -23.87 41.96
C THR A 171 -20.84 -25.32 42.37
N ILE A 172 -20.09 -26.08 41.57
CA ILE A 172 -19.73 -27.47 41.90
C ILE A 172 -18.90 -27.52 43.19
N LYS A 173 -17.91 -26.62 43.36
CA LYS A 173 -17.11 -26.53 44.59
C LYS A 173 -17.98 -26.23 45.81
N GLN A 174 -18.88 -25.25 45.70
CA GLN A 174 -19.79 -24.90 46.79
C GLN A 174 -20.72 -26.06 47.16
N LEU A 175 -21.24 -26.79 46.17
CA LEU A 175 -22.09 -27.96 46.42
C LEU A 175 -21.32 -29.07 47.14
N HIS A 176 -20.06 -29.31 46.74
CA HIS A 176 -19.19 -30.26 47.41
C HIS A 176 -18.91 -29.86 48.86
N GLU A 177 -18.56 -28.59 49.12
CA GLU A 177 -18.35 -28.07 50.47
C GLU A 177 -19.60 -28.23 51.35
N GLN A 178 -20.79 -27.94 50.82
CA GLN A 178 -22.06 -28.15 51.52
C GLN A 178 -22.35 -29.62 51.80
N PHE A 179 -22.04 -30.51 50.85
CA PHE A 179 -22.20 -31.94 51.03
C PHE A 179 -21.33 -32.47 52.18
N ILE A 180 -20.05 -32.12 52.19
CA ILE A 180 -19.13 -32.51 53.28
C ILE A 180 -19.62 -31.98 54.62
N LYS A 181 -20.00 -30.70 54.70
CA LYS A 181 -20.55 -30.11 55.93
C LYS A 181 -21.81 -30.86 56.41
N SER A 182 -22.69 -31.22 55.48
CA SER A 182 -23.91 -31.96 55.82
C SER A 182 -23.60 -33.36 56.36
N LEU A 183 -22.56 -34.02 55.83
CA LEU A 183 -22.08 -35.30 56.37
C LEU A 183 -21.53 -35.14 57.78
N GLU A 184 -20.70 -34.12 58.04
CA GLU A 184 -20.17 -33.83 59.38
C GLU A 184 -21.29 -33.54 60.39
N ASP A 185 -22.35 -32.85 59.98
CA ASP A 185 -23.50 -32.56 60.84
C ASP A 185 -24.33 -33.83 61.13
N VAL A 186 -24.48 -34.72 60.15
CA VAL A 186 -25.12 -36.04 60.35
C VAL A 186 -24.29 -36.91 61.29
N GLU A 187 -22.97 -36.94 61.14
CA GLU A 187 -22.06 -37.69 62.01
C GLU A 187 -22.21 -37.23 63.48
N LYS A 188 -22.15 -35.92 63.73
CA LYS A 188 -22.37 -35.35 65.07
C LYS A 188 -23.74 -35.70 65.65
N ASN A 189 -24.80 -35.67 64.83
CA ASN A 189 -26.13 -36.03 65.28
C ASN A 189 -26.22 -37.53 65.64
N ASN A 190 -25.58 -38.39 64.86
CA ASN A 190 -25.51 -39.82 65.13
C ASN A 190 -24.74 -40.13 66.41
N ASP A 191 -23.64 -39.43 66.69
CA ASP A 191 -22.90 -39.58 67.95
C ASP A 191 -23.77 -39.28 69.17
N ASN A 192 -24.60 -38.23 69.10
CA ASN A 192 -25.55 -37.90 70.15
C ASN A 192 -26.63 -38.98 70.32
N LEU A 193 -27.20 -39.46 69.21
CA LEU A 193 -28.20 -40.55 69.23
C LEU A 193 -27.62 -41.85 69.79
N PHE A 194 -26.39 -42.18 69.40
CA PHE A 194 -25.69 -43.36 69.87
C PHE A 194 -25.42 -43.27 71.36
N THR A 195 -24.94 -42.12 71.85
CA THR A 195 -24.72 -41.87 73.28
C THR A 195 -26.03 -41.98 74.07
N GLY A 196 -27.13 -41.43 73.55
CA GLY A 196 -28.46 -41.56 74.15
C GLY A 196 -28.91 -43.02 74.24
N THR A 197 -28.88 -43.75 73.13
CA THR A 197 -29.27 -45.16 73.04
C THR A 197 -28.39 -46.04 73.94
N GLN A 198 -27.08 -45.79 73.98
CA GLN A 198 -26.15 -46.49 74.86
C GLN A 198 -26.48 -46.23 76.34
N SER A 199 -26.88 -45.00 76.70
CA SER A 199 -27.29 -44.66 78.06
C SER A 199 -28.57 -45.38 78.47
N GLU A 200 -29.54 -45.54 77.56
CA GLU A 200 -30.77 -46.31 77.78
C GLU A 200 -30.47 -47.79 77.94
N LEU A 201 -29.64 -48.36 77.07
CA LEU A 201 -29.21 -49.75 77.18
C LEU A 201 -28.54 -50.05 78.53
N LYS A 202 -27.69 -49.13 79.03
CA LYS A 202 -27.07 -49.26 80.35
C LYS A 202 -28.11 -49.25 81.48
N LYS A 203 -29.16 -48.41 81.38
CA LYS A 203 -30.26 -48.37 82.36
C LYS A 203 -31.07 -49.67 82.34
N GLU A 204 -31.42 -50.17 81.16
CA GLU A 204 -32.13 -51.45 80.97
C GLU A 204 -31.32 -52.63 81.56
N MET A 205 -30.02 -52.69 81.26
CA MET A 205 -29.11 -53.69 81.83
C MET A 205 -29.07 -53.62 83.38
N ALA A 206 -29.04 -52.43 83.96
CA ALA A 206 -29.07 -52.24 85.41
C ALA A 206 -30.41 -52.67 86.03
N MET A 207 -31.54 -52.36 85.37
CA MET A 207 -32.87 -52.80 85.80
C MET A 207 -33.01 -54.31 85.74
N LEU A 208 -32.52 -54.94 84.67
CA LEU A 208 -32.48 -56.39 84.53
C LEU A 208 -31.63 -57.04 85.62
N GLN A 209 -30.42 -56.54 85.87
CA GLN A 209 -29.55 -57.04 86.93
C GLN A 209 -30.23 -56.96 88.31
N LYS A 210 -30.87 -55.82 88.61
CA LYS A 210 -31.61 -55.63 89.85
C LYS A 210 -32.79 -56.61 89.97
N LYS A 211 -33.53 -56.82 88.88
CA LYS A 211 -34.65 -57.77 88.83
C LYS A 211 -34.20 -59.20 89.11
N VAL A 212 -33.14 -59.66 88.44
CA VAL A 212 -32.55 -60.99 88.66
C VAL A 212 -32.11 -61.18 90.11
N MET A 213 -31.44 -60.20 90.72
CA MET A 213 -31.07 -60.25 92.14
C MET A 213 -32.28 -60.39 93.06
N MET A 214 -33.33 -59.58 92.87
CA MET A 214 -34.53 -59.63 93.69
C MET A 214 -35.28 -60.96 93.55
N GLU A 215 -35.44 -61.47 92.33
CA GLU A 215 -36.10 -62.76 92.07
C GLU A 215 -35.32 -63.92 92.68
N THR A 216 -33.98 -63.90 92.59
CA THR A 216 -33.12 -64.92 93.20
C THR A 216 -33.25 -64.90 94.73
N GLN A 217 -33.21 -63.72 95.36
CA GLN A 217 -33.41 -63.59 96.81
C GLN A 217 -34.80 -64.05 97.26
N GLN A 218 -35.84 -63.73 96.50
CA GLN A 218 -37.20 -64.23 96.79
C GLN A 218 -37.28 -65.75 96.69
N GLN A 219 -36.66 -66.34 95.66
CA GLN A 219 -36.60 -67.79 95.50
C GLN A 219 -35.84 -68.47 96.65
N GLU A 220 -34.70 -67.92 97.08
CA GLU A 220 -33.96 -68.42 98.25
C GLU A 220 -34.79 -68.32 99.53
N MET A 221 -35.44 -67.19 99.79
CA MET A 221 -36.32 -67.03 100.94
C MET A 221 -37.51 -68.00 100.92
N ALA A 222 -38.09 -68.26 99.74
CA ALA A 222 -39.15 -69.25 99.58
C ALA A 222 -38.63 -70.68 99.85
N ASN A 223 -37.43 -71.01 99.39
CA ASN A 223 -36.79 -72.29 99.68
C ASN A 223 -36.51 -72.45 101.18
N VAL A 224 -35.98 -71.43 101.86
CA VAL A 224 -35.76 -71.45 103.31
C VAL A 224 -37.07 -71.65 104.07
N ARG A 225 -38.14 -70.92 103.70
CA ARG A 225 -39.47 -71.12 104.30
C ARG A 225 -39.98 -72.55 104.10
N LYS A 226 -39.87 -73.10 102.89
CA LYS A 226 -40.26 -74.49 102.62
C LYS A 226 -39.47 -75.47 103.48
N SER A 227 -38.15 -75.31 103.58
CA SER A 227 -37.29 -76.17 104.40
C SER A 227 -37.59 -76.09 105.90
N LEU A 228 -37.90 -74.89 106.42
CA LEU A 228 -38.34 -74.71 107.80
C LEU A 228 -39.70 -75.36 108.04
N GLN A 229 -40.63 -75.22 107.09
CA GLN A 229 -41.98 -75.80 107.21
C GLN A 229 -41.94 -77.34 107.17
N SER A 230 -41.05 -77.94 106.37
CA SER A 230 -40.79 -79.39 106.38
C SER A 230 -40.06 -79.91 107.62
N MET A 231 -39.55 -79.03 108.50
CA MET A 231 -39.00 -79.42 109.81
C MET A 231 -40.02 -79.30 110.94
N LEU A 232 -41.14 -78.60 110.73
CA LEU A 232 -42.17 -78.35 111.74
C LEU A 232 -43.42 -79.24 111.57
N PHE A 233 -43.51 -80.01 110.49
CA PHE A 233 -44.49 -81.05 110.20
C PHE A 233 -43.77 -82.32 109.77
#